data_AF-A0AA42ZQ46-F1
#
_entry.id   AF-A0AA42ZQ46-F1
#
_cell.length_a   1.000
_cell.length_b   1.000
_cell.length_c   1.000
_cell.angle_alpha   90.00
_cell.angle_beta   90.00
_cell.angle_gamma   90.00
#
_symmetry.space_group_name_H-M   'P 1'
#
loop_
_entity.id
_entity.type
_entity.pdbx_description
1 polymer ?
#
loop_
_entity_poly.entity_id
_entity_poly.type
_entity_poly.pdbx_seq_one_letter_code
_entity_poly.pdbx_strand_id
1 'polypeptide(L)' 'MAPRDAEAVLAAGWPEQALYDAVAVAALYNFMNRLVEGLGIRAEADYFAAAGRRLHESGYAAMIAMLGLAR' A
#
# COMPACT_ATOMS: atom_id res chain seq x y z
N MET A 1 -9.26 6.56 14.75
CA MET A 1 -9.91 5.24 14.89
C MET A 1 -10.50 5.18 16.28
N ALA A 2 -11.81 4.98 16.40
CA ALA A 2 -12.42 4.68 17.69
C ALA A 2 -12.31 3.16 17.96
N PRO A 3 -12.36 2.72 19.24
CA PRO A 3 -12.28 1.29 19.58
C PRO A 3 -13.24 0.39 18.78
N ARG A 4 -14.47 0.86 18.55
CA ARG A 4 -15.49 0.19 17.74
C ARG A 4 -15.07 -0.13 16.29
N ASP A 5 -14.18 0.67 15.71
CA ASP A 5 -13.74 0.47 14.32
C ASP A 5 -12.81 -0.75 14.25
N ALA A 6 -11.94 -0.93 15.26
CA ALA A 6 -11.08 -2.09 15.37
C ALA A 6 -11.89 -3.36 15.69
N GLU A 7 -12.86 -3.25 16.60
CA GLU A 7 -13.78 -4.34 16.93
C GLU A 7 -14.54 -4.85 15.70
N ALA A 8 -14.99 -3.95 14.82
CA ALA A 8 -15.70 -4.33 13.59
C ALA A 8 -14.81 -5.17 12.65
N VAL A 9 -13.52 -4.86 12.54
CA VAL A 9 -12.56 -5.62 11.71
C VAL A 9 -12.34 -7.02 12.28
N LEU A 10 -12.15 -7.12 13.60
CA LEU A 10 -11.97 -8.41 14.27
C LEU A 10 -13.25 -9.26 14.24
N ALA A 11 -14.42 -8.64 14.45
CA ALA A 11 -15.71 -9.31 14.36
C ALA A 11 -16.03 -9.84 12.96
N ALA A 12 -15.47 -9.21 11.91
CA ALA A 12 -15.53 -9.72 10.54
C ALA A 12 -14.60 -10.93 10.28
N GLY A 13 -13.85 -11.39 11.28
CA GLY A 13 -13.01 -12.58 11.23
C GLY A 13 -11.57 -12.34 10.77
N TRP A 14 -11.16 -11.08 10.62
CA TRP A 14 -9.76 -10.77 10.29
C TRP A 14 -8.86 -10.95 11.52
N PRO A 15 -7.64 -11.51 11.34
CA PRO A 15 -6.68 -11.59 12.44
C PRO A 15 -6.16 -10.20 12.81
N GLU A 16 -5.73 -10.05 14.05
CA GLU A 16 -5.13 -8.79 14.55
C GLU A 16 -3.96 -8.30 13.69
N GLN A 17 -3.16 -9.23 13.15
CA GLN A 17 -2.08 -8.91 12.22
C GLN A 17 -2.59 -8.16 10.97
N ALA A 18 -3.73 -8.56 10.41
CA ALA A 18 -4.28 -7.89 9.23
C ALA A 18 -4.73 -6.45 9.55
N LEU A 19 -5.28 -6.23 10.74
CA LEU A 19 -5.61 -4.88 11.22
C LEU A 19 -4.34 -4.04 11.40
N TYR A 20 -3.30 -4.60 12.01
CA TYR A 20 -2.01 -3.94 12.16
C TYR A 20 -1.39 -3.57 10.80
N ASP A 21 -1.35 -4.51 9.86
CA ASP A 21 -0.78 -4.30 8.53
C ASP A 21 -1.54 -3.20 7.78
N ALA A 22 -2.88 -3.18 7.87
CA ALA A 22 -3.70 -2.14 7.26
C ALA A 22 -3.37 -0.74 7.83
N VAL A 23 -3.23 -0.63 9.16
CA VAL A 23 -2.84 0.63 9.81
C VAL A 23 -1.43 1.05 9.40
N ALA A 24 -0.47 0.11 9.36
CA ALA A 24 0.91 0.40 8.97
C ALA A 24 1.01 0.89 7.53
N VAL A 25 0.33 0.24 6.58
CA VAL A 25 0.27 0.67 5.17
C VAL A 25 -0.38 2.04 5.06
N ALA A 26 -1.52 2.26 5.72
CA ALA A 26 -2.22 3.54 5.69
C ALA A 26 -1.35 4.68 6.26
N ALA A 27 -0.62 4.42 7.35
CA ALA A 27 0.29 5.38 7.96
C ALA A 27 1.45 5.73 7.02
N LEU A 28 2.07 4.73 6.39
CA LEU A 28 3.15 4.91 5.42
C LEU A 28 2.71 5.81 4.26
N TYR A 29 1.57 5.52 3.63
CA TYR A 29 1.07 6.34 2.53
C TYR A 29 0.66 7.74 2.99
N ASN A 30 0.07 7.89 4.17
CA ASN A 30 -0.23 9.21 4.73
C ASN A 30 1.03 10.06 4.92
N PHE A 31 2.14 9.45 5.35
CA PHE A 31 3.43 10.11 5.48
C PHE A 31 4.03 10.46 4.11
N MET A 32 4.12 9.48 3.20
CA MET A 32 4.74 9.68 1.89
C MET A 32 3.96 10.66 1.01
N ASN A 33 2.62 10.61 1.01
CA ASN A 33 1.80 11.56 0.25
C ASN A 33 2.08 13.00 0.72
N ARG A 34 2.11 13.25 2.04
CA ARG A 34 2.42 14.58 2.59
C ARG A 34 3.83 15.04 2.25
N LEU A 35 4.81 14.13 2.27
CA LEU A 35 6.19 14.45 1.92
C LEU A 35 6.33 14.83 0.44
N VAL A 36 5.75 14.02 -0.46
CA VAL A 36 5.80 14.21 -1.91
C VAL A 36 5.04 15.48 -2.32
N GLU A 37 3.80 15.62 -1.84
CA GLU A 37 2.95 16.78 -2.14
C GLU A 37 3.53 18.06 -1.53
N GLY A 38 4.03 18.00 -0.30
CA GLY A 38 4.62 19.14 0.40
C GLY A 38 5.91 19.67 -0.26
N LEU A 39 6.66 18.80 -0.94
CA LEU A 39 7.83 19.18 -1.74
C LEU A 39 7.49 19.51 -3.20
N GLY A 40 6.21 19.44 -3.60
CA GLY A 40 5.76 19.70 -4.97
C GLY A 40 6.23 18.66 -5.99
N ILE A 41 6.63 17.46 -5.54
CA ILE A 41 7.07 16.38 -6.42
C ILE A 41 5.86 15.85 -7.20
N ARG A 42 5.94 15.84 -8.53
CA ARG A 42 4.91 15.28 -9.41
C ARG A 42 5.53 14.25 -10.33
N ALA A 43 4.78 13.17 -10.56
CA ALA A 43 5.12 12.21 -11.60
C ALA A 43 4.46 12.64 -12.92
N GLU A 44 5.20 12.46 -14.02
CA GLU A 44 4.70 12.72 -15.36
C GLU A 44 3.66 11.66 -15.79
N ALA A 45 2.77 12.01 -16.71
CA ALA A 45 1.72 11.10 -17.20
C ALA A 45 2.29 9.76 -17.72
N ASP A 46 3.44 9.82 -18.39
CA ASP A 46 4.11 8.65 -18.95
C ASP A 46 4.56 7.65 -17.87
N TYR A 47 4.91 8.14 -16.67
CA TYR A 47 5.25 7.28 -15.55
C TYR A 47 4.05 6.43 -15.11
N PHE A 48 2.86 7.03 -15.01
CA PHE A 48 1.66 6.31 -14.63
C PHE A 48 1.25 5.27 -15.68
N ALA A 49 1.39 5.60 -16.98
CA ALA A 49 1.13 4.65 -18.06
C ALA A 49 2.10 3.46 -18.01
N ALA A 50 3.40 3.71 -17.80
CA ALA A 50 4.40 2.66 -17.66
C ALA A 50 4.18 1.80 -16.39
N ALA A 51 3.86 2.42 -15.26
CA ALA A 51 3.55 1.72 -14.01
C ALA A 51 2.30 0.85 -14.14
N GLY A 52 1.25 1.34 -14.80
CA GLY A 52 0.03 0.60 -15.09
C GLY A 52 0.28 -0.64 -15.94
N ARG A 53 1.06 -0.52 -17.02
CA ARG A 53 1.46 -1.68 -17.85
C ARG A 53 2.23 -2.72 -17.04
N ARG A 54 3.22 -2.29 -16.24
CA ARG A 54 3.99 -3.20 -15.38
C ARG A 54 3.09 -3.98 -14.41
N LEU A 55 2.13 -3.30 -13.77
CA LEU A 55 1.17 -3.95 -12.86
C LEU A 55 0.23 -4.91 -13.60
N HIS A 56 -0.23 -4.54 -14.79
CA HIS A 56 -1.08 -5.42 -15.61
C HIS A 56 -0.34 -6.70 -16.03
N GLU A 57 0.91 -6.56 -16.47
CA GLU A 57 1.71 -7.66 -17.02
C GLU A 57 2.25 -8.61 -15.94
N SER A 58 2.67 -8.07 -14.79
CA SER A 58 3.40 -8.84 -13.77
C SER A 58 2.71 -8.90 -12.40
N GLY A 59 1.63 -8.15 -12.20
CA GLY A 59 0.99 -8.01 -10.89
C GLY A 59 2.02 -7.62 -9.83
N TYR A 60 2.01 -8.35 -8.72
CA TYR A 60 3.01 -8.21 -7.65
C TYR A 60 4.19 -9.18 -7.78
N ALA A 61 4.24 -10.06 -8.78
CA ALA A 61 5.29 -11.08 -8.91
C ALA A 61 6.69 -10.46 -9.04
N ALA A 62 6.82 -9.38 -9.82
CA ALA A 62 8.08 -8.65 -9.96
C ALA A 62 8.55 -8.04 -8.63
N MET A 63 7.63 -7.50 -7.83
CA MET A 63 7.93 -6.96 -6.50
C MET A 63 8.35 -8.08 -5.54
N ILE A 64 7.63 -9.20 -5.52
CA ILE A 64 7.93 -10.37 -4.70
C ILE A 64 9.35 -10.90 -5.00
N ALA A 65 9.72 -10.98 -6.28
CA ALA A 65 11.07 -11.37 -6.70
C ALA A 65 12.14 -10.36 -6.23
N MET A 66 11.89 -9.05 -6.41
CA MET A 66 12.80 -7.99 -5.95
C MET A 66 13.04 -8.04 -4.44
N LEU A 67 12.03 -8.37 -3.65
CA LEU A 67 12.12 -8.51 -2.20
C LEU A 67 12.75 -9.83 -1.74
N GLY A 68 13.14 -10.72 -2.67
CA GLY A 68 13.68 -12.04 -2.34
C GLY A 68 12.64 -12.98 -1.73
N LEU A 69 11.35 -12.72 -1.96
CA LEU A 69 10.23 -13.50 -1.43
C LEU A 69 9.68 -14.50 -2.45
N ALA A 70 10.25 -14.54 -3.66
CA ALA A 70 9.94 -15.56 -4.65
C ALA A 70 10.47 -16.91 -4.17
N ARG A 71 9.59 -17.92 -4.17
CA ARG A 71 9.93 -19.31 -3.84
C ARG A 71 10.27 -20.10 -5.08
#